data_AF-A0A4R0Y926-F1
#
_entry.id   AF-A0A4R0Y926-F1
#
_cell.length_a   1.000
_cell.length_b   1.000
_cell.length_c   1.000
_cell.angle_alpha   90.00
_cell.angle_beta   90.00
_cell.angle_gamma   90.00
#
_symmetry.space_group_name_H-M   'P 1'
#
loop_
_entity.id
_entity.type
_entity.pdbx_description
1 polymer ?
#
loop_
_entity_poly.entity_id
_entity_poly.type
_entity_poly.pdbx_seq_one_letter_code
_entity_poly.pdbx_strand_id
1 'polypeptide(L)'
;MFQLRSFPQNGEHTMPAHAKSRARPLDAAVQRIITLAGRAASPSRMAREVEIIIGEWERELGGEVEPIQERVQELHEALVEGASDAEKQVWDVDRSDVAAARQAEATLVALTTCRDAAAQRLRP
;
A
#
# COMPACT_ATOMS: atom_id res chain seq x y z
N MET A 1 -41.35 -12.31 -48.17
CA MET A 1 -40.77 -11.05 -48.67
C MET A 1 -40.55 -10.16 -47.46
N PHE A 2 -39.33 -9.62 -47.33
CA PHE A 2 -38.82 -8.64 -46.34
C PHE A 2 -38.45 -9.09 -44.91
N GLN A 3 -37.16 -8.91 -44.65
CA GLN A 3 -36.43 -8.90 -43.37
C GLN A 3 -36.55 -7.55 -42.65
N LEU A 4 -36.24 -7.53 -41.34
CA LEU A 4 -35.35 -6.61 -40.57
C LEU A 4 -35.79 -6.65 -39.09
N ARG A 5 -35.16 -7.42 -38.20
CA ARG A 5 -33.87 -7.24 -37.45
C ARG A 5 -33.98 -6.40 -36.16
N SER A 6 -33.37 -6.96 -35.11
CA SER A 6 -32.84 -6.38 -33.85
C SER A 6 -33.88 -5.99 -32.79
N PHE A 7 -33.79 -6.39 -31.51
CA PHE A 7 -32.65 -6.68 -30.63
C PHE A 7 -33.02 -7.75 -29.57
N PRO A 8 -32.08 -8.61 -29.13
CA PRO A 8 -32.00 -8.99 -27.72
C PRO A 8 -30.91 -8.16 -27.02
N GLN A 9 -31.32 -7.41 -26.01
CA GLN A 9 -30.41 -6.71 -25.11
C GLN A 9 -29.89 -7.68 -24.04
N ASN A 10 -28.57 -7.62 -23.87
CA ASN A 10 -27.81 -7.92 -22.66
C ASN A 10 -27.74 -9.44 -22.34
N GLY A 11 -26.75 -10.17 -22.85
CA GLY A 11 -25.34 -9.86 -22.67
C GLY A 11 -24.94 -10.43 -21.32
N GLU A 12 -24.56 -11.70 -21.34
CA GLU A 12 -23.89 -12.41 -20.26
C GLU A 12 -22.68 -11.59 -19.80
N HIS A 13 -22.87 -10.77 -18.78
CA HIS A 13 -21.78 -10.39 -17.90
C HIS A 13 -21.71 -11.48 -16.82
N THR A 14 -21.07 -12.59 -17.18
CA THR A 14 -20.19 -13.27 -16.23
C THR A 14 -19.14 -12.25 -15.83
N MET A 15 -19.49 -11.38 -14.87
CA MET A 15 -18.48 -10.68 -14.11
C MET A 15 -17.59 -11.77 -13.52
N PRO A 16 -16.26 -11.72 -13.74
CA PRO A 16 -15.38 -12.57 -12.97
C PRO A 16 -15.70 -12.26 -11.51
N ALA A 17 -16.14 -13.27 -10.77
CA ALA A 17 -16.33 -13.19 -9.34
C ALA A 17 -15.04 -12.60 -8.78
N HIS A 18 -15.11 -11.31 -8.46
CA HIS A 18 -13.97 -10.51 -8.07
C HIS A 18 -13.32 -11.26 -6.92
N ALA A 19 -12.09 -11.74 -7.15
CA ALA A 19 -11.41 -12.70 -6.31
C ALA A 19 -11.25 -12.10 -4.91
N LYS A 20 -12.26 -12.30 -4.08
CA LYS A 20 -12.47 -11.67 -2.77
C LYS A 20 -11.55 -12.24 -1.69
N SER A 21 -10.41 -12.81 -2.08
CA SER A 21 -9.54 -13.58 -1.19
C SER A 21 -8.04 -13.33 -1.34
N ARG A 22 -7.59 -12.45 -2.24
CA ARG A 22 -6.15 -12.09 -2.38
C ARG A 22 -5.75 -10.78 -1.70
N ALA A 23 -6.70 -9.98 -1.22
CA ALA A 23 -6.45 -8.68 -0.58
C ALA A 23 -5.75 -8.74 0.80
N ARG A 24 -5.66 -9.91 1.47
CA ARG A 24 -5.47 -9.93 2.93
C ARG A 24 -4.06 -9.56 3.45
N PRO A 25 -2.94 -10.02 2.87
CA PRO A 25 -1.62 -9.75 3.46
C PRO A 25 -1.13 -8.32 3.25
N LEU A 26 -1.33 -7.77 2.05
CA LEU A 26 -0.92 -6.40 1.71
C LEU A 26 -1.72 -5.36 2.50
N ASP A 27 -3.06 -5.48 2.50
CA ASP A 27 -3.93 -4.55 3.24
C ASP A 27 -3.61 -4.53 4.74
N ALA A 28 -3.35 -5.71 5.32
CA ALA A 28 -2.95 -5.82 6.73
C ALA A 28 -1.60 -5.15 7.01
N ALA A 29 -0.63 -5.29 6.09
CA ALA A 29 0.67 -4.64 6.20
C ALA A 29 0.54 -3.10 6.12
N VAL A 30 -0.19 -2.60 5.12
CA VAL A 30 -0.46 -1.16 4.95
C VAL A 30 -1.15 -0.59 6.18
N GLN A 31 -2.18 -1.27 6.70
CA GLN A 31 -2.90 -0.83 7.89
C GLN A 31 -2.01 -0.77 9.14
N ARG A 32 -1.08 -1.73 9.31
CA ARG A 32 -0.09 -1.71 10.40
C ARG A 32 0.83 -0.49 10.31
N ILE A 33 1.33 -0.20 9.10
CA ILE A 33 2.20 0.95 8.85
C ILE A 33 1.46 2.26 9.12
N ILE A 34 0.24 2.43 8.61
CA ILE A 34 -0.60 3.61 8.86
C ILE A 34 -0.84 3.80 10.36
N THR A 35 -1.14 2.70 11.08
CA THR A 35 -1.37 2.75 12.52
C THR A 35 -0.14 3.22 13.30
N LEU A 36 1.06 2.79 12.89
CA LEU A 36 2.31 3.24 13.52
C LEU A 36 2.66 4.68 13.15
N ALA A 37 2.46 5.07 11.89
CA ALA A 37 2.67 6.44 11.43
C ALA A 37 1.75 7.43 12.15
N GLY A 38 0.47 7.08 12.35
CA GLY A 38 -0.49 7.87 13.11
C GLY A 38 -0.15 8.01 14.60
N ARG A 39 0.77 7.18 15.12
CA ARG A 39 1.32 7.28 16.48
C ARG A 39 2.66 8.00 16.53
N ALA A 40 3.09 8.60 15.42
CA ALA A 40 4.39 9.26 15.28
C ALA A 40 5.56 8.35 15.73
N ALA A 41 5.50 7.06 15.38
CA ALA A 41 6.60 6.14 15.66
C ALA A 41 7.90 6.60 14.99
N SER A 42 9.04 6.33 15.63
CA SER A 42 10.35 6.77 15.13
C SER A 42 10.70 6.11 13.78
N PRO A 43 11.52 6.76 12.92
CA PRO A 43 11.95 6.19 11.65
C PRO A 43 12.55 4.78 11.79
N SER A 44 13.40 4.55 12.80
CA SER A 44 13.97 3.23 13.06
C SER A 44 12.91 2.18 13.41
N ARG A 45 11.84 2.56 14.15
CA ARG A 45 10.72 1.66 14.45
C ARG A 45 9.90 1.35 13.20
N MET A 46 9.70 2.36 12.33
CA MET A 46 8.99 2.21 11.05
C MET A 46 9.72 1.28 10.09
N ALA A 47 11.02 1.48 9.88
CA ALA A 47 11.86 0.61 9.05
C ALA A 47 11.86 -0.83 9.60
N ARG A 48 11.99 -0.99 10.92
CA ARG A 48 11.93 -2.29 11.58
C ARG A 48 10.59 -2.99 11.39
N GLU A 49 9.47 -2.27 11.37
CA GLU A 49 8.18 -2.88 11.10
C GLU A 49 8.11 -3.46 9.68
N VAL A 50 8.67 -2.76 8.69
CA VAL A 50 8.75 -3.28 7.32
C VAL A 50 9.58 -4.57 7.28
N GLU A 51 10.73 -4.63 7.95
CA GLU A 51 11.52 -5.85 8.06
C GLU A 51 10.73 -7.01 8.70
N ILE A 52 9.91 -6.71 9.72
CA ILE A 52 9.07 -7.71 10.39
C ILE A 52 7.99 -8.23 9.44
N ILE A 53 7.28 -7.35 8.73
CA ILE A 53 6.24 -7.72 7.76
C ILE A 53 6.85 -8.61 6.67
N ILE A 54 7.98 -8.22 6.10
CA ILE A 54 8.66 -9.00 5.07
C ILE A 54 9.13 -10.35 5.62
N GLY A 55 9.67 -10.38 6.83
CA GLY A 55 10.05 -11.64 7.49
C GLY A 55 8.86 -12.54 7.85
N GLU A 56 7.66 -11.98 8.05
CA GLU A 56 6.42 -12.76 8.20
C GLU A 56 6.01 -13.38 6.87
N TRP A 57 6.08 -12.64 5.76
CA TRP A 57 5.82 -13.17 4.42
C TRP A 57 6.84 -14.23 3.98
N GLU A 58 8.12 -14.03 4.30
CA GLU A 58 9.18 -15.02 4.07
C GLU A 58 8.82 -16.37 4.74
N ARG A 59 8.30 -16.33 5.97
CA ARG A 59 7.85 -17.54 6.69
C ARG A 59 6.58 -18.14 6.12
N GLU A 60 5.61 -17.31 5.74
CA GLU A 60 4.33 -17.74 5.16
C GLU A 60 4.52 -18.43 3.80
N LEU A 61 5.39 -17.87 2.96
CA LEU A 61 5.68 -18.31 1.59
C LEU A 61 6.82 -19.33 1.50
N GLY A 62 7.33 -19.81 2.64
CA GLY A 62 8.41 -20.81 2.65
C GLY A 62 9.74 -20.33 2.05
N GLY A 63 9.98 -19.02 1.99
CA GLY A 63 11.20 -18.44 1.43
C GLY A 63 11.26 -18.39 -0.11
N GLU A 64 10.14 -18.62 -0.80
CA GLU A 64 10.08 -18.50 -2.27
C GLU A 64 10.35 -17.05 -2.72
N VAL A 65 11.46 -16.84 -3.43
CA VAL A 65 11.98 -15.50 -3.76
C VAL A 65 11.00 -14.68 -4.59
N GLU A 66 10.46 -15.25 -5.66
CA GLU A 66 9.63 -14.53 -6.63
C GLU A 66 8.29 -14.05 -6.02
N PRO A 67 7.51 -14.90 -5.31
CA PRO A 67 6.31 -14.45 -4.59
C PRO A 67 6.58 -13.42 -3.49
N ILE A 68 7.75 -13.50 -2.82
CA ILE A 68 8.14 -12.51 -1.81
C ILE A 68 8.45 -11.18 -2.48
N GLN A 69 9.21 -11.19 -3.58
CA GLN A 69 9.53 -9.98 -4.34
C GLN A 69 8.26 -9.32 -4.89
N GLU A 70 7.30 -10.07 -5.40
CA GLU A 70 6.00 -9.55 -5.85
C GLU A 70 5.27 -8.81 -4.72
N ARG A 71 5.14 -9.43 -3.53
CA ARG A 71 4.49 -8.77 -2.37
C ARG A 71 5.26 -7.54 -1.87
N VAL A 72 6.59 -7.59 -1.86
CA VAL A 72 7.43 -6.44 -1.47
C VAL A 72 7.29 -5.31 -2.48
N GLN A 73 7.18 -5.62 -3.77
CA GLN A 73 6.93 -4.64 -4.83
C GLN A 73 5.57 -3.97 -4.66
N GLU A 74 4.51 -4.74 -4.45
CA GLU A 74 3.16 -4.20 -4.19
C GLU A 74 3.15 -3.29 -2.94
N LEU A 75 3.83 -3.70 -1.87
CA LEU A 75 3.98 -2.87 -0.67
C LEU A 75 4.73 -1.57 -0.95
N HIS A 76 5.83 -1.66 -1.69
CA HIS A 76 6.62 -0.49 -2.07
C HIS A 76 5.78 0.50 -2.89
N GLU A 77 4.99 0.03 -3.86
CA GLU A 77 4.10 0.87 -4.67
C GLU A 77 3.04 1.57 -3.81
N ALA A 78 2.37 0.84 -2.91
CA ALA A 78 1.40 1.43 -1.99
C ALA A 78 2.05 2.51 -1.08
N LEU A 79 3.30 2.30 -0.66
CA LEU A 79 4.04 3.28 0.14
C LEU A 79 4.51 4.49 -0.65
N VAL A 80 4.82 4.32 -1.95
CA VAL A 80 5.10 5.45 -2.86
C VAL A 80 3.86 6.33 -2.97
N GLU A 81 2.70 5.74 -3.26
CA GLU A 81 1.44 6.48 -3.38
C GLU A 81 1.09 7.20 -2.07
N GLY A 82 1.13 6.49 -0.94
CA GLY A 82 0.84 7.06 0.38
C GLY A 82 1.82 8.17 0.79
N ALA A 83 3.11 8.04 0.46
CA ALA A 83 4.09 9.10 0.71
C ALA A 83 3.83 10.35 -0.14
N SER A 84 3.45 10.18 -1.41
CA SER A 84 3.05 11.30 -2.26
C SER A 84 1.79 12.01 -1.76
N ASP A 85 0.82 11.28 -1.21
CA ASP A 85 -0.36 11.90 -0.60
C ASP A 85 -0.06 12.61 0.72
N ALA A 86 0.78 12.02 1.56
CA ALA A 86 1.27 12.69 2.78
C ALA A 86 2.08 13.95 2.46
N GLU A 87 2.84 13.95 1.37
CA GLU A 87 3.56 15.14 0.90
C GLU A 87 2.59 16.27 0.53
N LYS A 88 1.53 15.97 -0.23
CA LYS A 88 0.46 16.94 -0.53
C LYS A 88 -0.17 17.48 0.77
N GLN A 89 -0.43 16.61 1.74
CA GLN A 89 -0.99 17.01 3.03
C GLN A 89 -0.08 17.98 3.80
N VAL A 90 1.25 17.80 3.74
CA VAL A 90 2.22 18.74 4.32
C VAL A 90 2.17 20.10 3.62
N TRP A 91 1.89 20.14 2.32
CA TRP A 91 1.71 21.40 1.59
C TRP A 91 0.39 22.10 1.92
N ASP A 92 -0.68 21.33 2.11
CA ASP A 92 -2.04 21.85 2.32
C ASP A 92 -2.35 22.24 3.77
N VAL A 93 -1.56 21.76 4.75
CA VAL A 93 -1.81 22.02 6.17
C VAL A 93 -1.58 23.50 6.54
N ASP A 94 -2.49 24.06 7.35
CA ASP A 94 -2.32 25.39 7.92
C ASP A 94 -1.13 25.40 8.88
N ARG A 95 -0.07 26.14 8.52
CA ARG A 95 1.17 26.24 9.31
C ARG A 95 1.01 26.95 10.65
N SER A 96 -0.10 27.67 10.86
CA SER A 96 -0.41 28.25 12.16
C SER A 96 -0.86 27.20 13.17
N ASP A 97 -1.40 26.06 12.69
CA ASP A 97 -1.62 24.86 13.50
C ASP A 97 -0.35 24.02 13.56
N VAL A 98 0.50 24.35 14.54
CA VAL A 98 1.79 23.68 14.75
C VAL A 98 1.63 22.18 15.04
N ALA A 99 0.53 21.76 15.66
CA ALA A 99 0.30 20.35 15.97
C ALA A 99 -0.05 19.57 14.70
N ALA A 100 -0.95 20.10 13.87
CA ALA A 100 -1.31 19.50 12.60
C ALA A 100 -0.12 19.45 11.64
N ALA A 101 0.65 20.54 11.53
CA ALA A 101 1.84 20.60 10.68
C ALA A 101 2.89 19.54 11.08
N ARG A 102 3.20 19.44 12.38
CA ARG A 102 4.13 18.42 12.89
C ARG A 102 3.64 17.00 12.63
N GLN A 103 2.34 16.75 12.77
CA GLN A 103 1.79 15.42 12.51
C GLN A 103 1.87 15.06 11.03
N ALA A 104 1.55 15.99 10.12
CA ALA A 104 1.68 15.79 8.68
C ALA A 104 3.13 15.48 8.28
N GLU A 105 4.09 16.26 8.79
CA GLU A 105 5.52 16.03 8.57
C GLU A 105 5.97 14.67 9.11
N ALA A 106 5.55 14.31 10.33
CA ALA A 106 5.89 13.03 10.95
C ALA A 106 5.33 11.84 10.14
N THR A 107 4.10 11.96 9.63
CA THR A 107 3.50 10.95 8.76
C THR A 107 4.26 10.81 7.44
N LEU A 108 4.64 11.92 6.80
CA LEU A 108 5.46 11.89 5.58
C LEU A 108 6.82 11.21 5.82
N VAL A 109 7.50 11.55 6.92
CA VAL A 109 8.77 10.91 7.29
C VAL A 109 8.59 9.42 7.55
N ALA A 110 7.51 9.02 8.21
CA ALA A 110 7.22 7.62 8.50
C ALA A 110 7.01 6.81 7.22
N LEU A 111 6.18 7.31 6.29
CA LEU A 111 5.87 6.61 5.03
C LEU A 111 7.08 6.55 4.09
N THR A 112 7.86 7.63 3.98
CA THR A 112 9.10 7.63 3.18
C THR A 112 10.14 6.67 3.76
N THR A 113 10.26 6.59 5.09
CA THR A 113 11.14 5.61 5.75
C THR A 113 10.72 4.17 5.44
N CYS A 114 9.41 3.87 5.48
CA CYS A 114 8.90 2.55 5.12
C CYS A 114 9.14 2.21 3.65
N ARG A 115 8.87 3.16 2.74
CA ARG A 115 9.14 3.01 1.30
C ARG A 115 10.60 2.66 1.07
N ASP A 116 11.52 3.41 1.68
CA ASP A 116 12.95 3.22 1.49
C ASP A 116 13.43 1.87 2.06
N ALA A 117 12.84 1.40 3.16
CA ALA A 117 13.09 0.07 3.71
C ALA A 117 12.60 -1.06 2.78
N ALA A 118 11.42 -0.90 2.17
CA ALA A 118 10.91 -1.86 1.19
C ALA A 118 11.77 -1.86 -0.09
N ALA A 119 12.14 -0.68 -0.60
CA ALA A 119 13.00 -0.53 -1.77
C ALA A 119 14.37 -1.19 -1.61
N GLN A 120 14.94 -1.17 -0.40
CA GLN A 120 16.20 -1.86 -0.11
C GLN A 120 16.11 -3.38 -0.30
N ARG A 121 14.94 -3.98 -0.12
CA ARG A 121 14.71 -5.42 -0.32
C ARG A 121 14.49 -5.82 -1.79
N LEU A 122 14.19 -4.85 -2.65
CA LEU A 122 14.01 -5.05 -4.09
C LEU A 122 15.31 -4.90 -4.89
N ARG A 123 16.41 -4.51 -4.24
CA ARG A 123 17.72 -4.40 -4.89
C ARG A 123 18.27 -5.79 -5.22
N PRO A 124 18.84 -5.98 -6.43
CA PRO A 124 19.38 -7.26 -6.88
C PRO A 124 20.64 -7.68 -6.10
#